data_AF-A0AAE0BL01-F1
#
_entry.id   AF-A0AAE0BL01-F1
#
_cell.length_a   1.000
_cell.length_b   1.000
_cell.length_c   1.000
_cell.angle_alpha   90.00
_cell.angle_beta   90.00
_cell.angle_gamma   90.00
#
_symmetry.space_group_name_H-M   'P 1'
#
loop_
_entity.id
_entity.type
_entity.pdbx_description
1 polymer ?
#
loop_
_entity_poly.entity_id
_entity_poly.type
_entity_poly.pdbx_seq_one_letter_code
_entity_poly.pdbx_strand_id
1 'polypeptide(L)'
;MASFTAARTTVPVVARDCSARSSSGRAAAVLPKSKFAGNNVSARVSQSTKTNAVKTSCVSDFDNYKFQPIKESQVAREMSKRYAADLDKFAEADVVIVGGGSAGLSAAYELSKHPEVKVAIIEQSVSPGGGAWLGGQLFSSMVVRKPAHEFLDELAVEYDDVNENYVVVKHAALFTSTVLSKVLAADNVKLFNATAAEDLIVKEVEGVRRVGGVVTNWALVTLNHDTQSCMDPNVMEAKVVISSTGHDGPMGASGVKRLMDIGMIADVPGMSALDMNTAEDAIVAGTQEVVPGMILAGMEVAEINGSPRMGPTFGAMMESGRKAAQLALESLKQQKSTPTSPAELAARQ
;
A
#
# COMPACT_ATOMS: atom_id res chain seq x y z
N MET A 1 21.49 -53.95 0.31
CA MET A 1 21.45 -53.49 1.71
C MET A 1 22.79 -52.87 2.05
N ALA A 2 22.87 -51.54 2.08
CA ALA A 2 24.03 -50.82 2.60
C ALA A 2 23.48 -49.74 3.54
N SER A 3 23.79 -49.88 4.82
CA SER A 3 23.33 -49.03 5.92
C SER A 3 24.25 -47.81 6.01
N PHE A 4 23.71 -46.61 5.84
CA PHE A 4 24.40 -45.37 6.17
C PHE A 4 23.96 -44.92 7.56
N THR A 5 24.87 -45.01 8.53
CA THR A 5 24.67 -44.50 9.89
C THR A 5 25.22 -43.07 9.94
N ALA A 6 24.35 -42.07 10.06
CA ALA A 6 24.74 -40.68 10.24
C ALA A 6 25.09 -40.42 11.72
N ALA A 7 26.32 -40.00 11.98
CA ALA A 7 26.76 -39.56 13.31
C ALA A 7 26.10 -38.20 13.65
N ARG A 8 25.32 -38.16 14.74
CA ARG A 8 24.83 -36.91 15.33
C ARG A 8 25.95 -36.30 16.18
N THR A 9 26.47 -35.16 15.75
CA THR A 9 27.25 -34.26 16.61
C THR A 9 26.31 -33.47 17.50
N THR A 10 26.24 -33.82 18.79
CA THR A 10 25.61 -33.02 19.84
C THR A 10 26.60 -31.95 20.32
N VAL A 11 26.23 -30.67 20.18
CA VAL A 11 26.94 -29.55 20.80
C VAL A 11 26.46 -29.44 22.25
N PRO A 12 27.34 -29.29 23.26
CA PRO A 12 26.91 -29.20 24.65
C PRO A 12 26.35 -27.81 24.93
N VAL A 13 25.11 -27.74 25.39
CA VAL A 13 24.54 -26.51 25.96
C VAL A 13 25.00 -26.42 27.42
N VAL A 14 25.86 -25.44 27.71
CA VAL A 14 26.32 -25.14 29.07
C VAL A 14 25.17 -24.45 29.80
N ALA A 15 24.50 -25.17 30.70
CA ALA A 15 23.60 -24.56 31.67
C ALA A 15 24.43 -23.75 32.68
N ARG A 16 24.12 -22.46 32.84
CA ARG A 16 24.63 -21.64 33.94
C ARG A 16 23.48 -21.15 34.79
N ASP A 17 23.70 -21.34 36.09
CA ASP A 17 22.81 -21.02 37.19
C ASP A 17 22.71 -19.49 37.36
N CYS A 18 21.50 -18.97 37.47
CA CYS A 18 21.23 -17.54 37.64
C CYS A 18 20.47 -17.32 38.95
N SER A 19 21.21 -17.17 40.05
CA SER A 19 20.69 -16.57 41.27
C SER A 19 21.35 -15.21 41.47
N ALA A 20 20.55 -14.13 41.39
CA ALA A 20 20.77 -12.90 42.15
C ALA A 20 19.55 -11.97 42.03
N ARG A 21 18.83 -11.83 43.15
CA ARG A 21 17.94 -10.71 43.45
C ARG A 21 18.75 -9.53 44.01
N SER A 22 18.33 -8.30 43.73
CA SER A 22 18.23 -7.14 44.66
C SER A 22 18.00 -5.87 43.82
N SER A 23 16.85 -5.18 43.91
CA SER A 23 16.33 -4.28 44.95
C SER A 23 17.10 -2.96 45.14
N SER A 24 16.50 -1.89 44.59
CA SER A 24 16.30 -0.53 45.13
C SER A 24 17.46 0.29 45.71
N GLY A 25 17.56 1.55 45.29
CA GLY A 25 18.16 2.63 46.08
C GLY A 25 18.38 3.95 45.33
N ARG A 26 17.60 4.98 45.66
CA ARG A 26 17.83 6.41 45.33
C ARG A 26 18.96 6.98 46.20
N ALA A 27 19.74 7.95 45.70
CA ALA A 27 19.92 9.30 46.25
C ALA A 27 21.10 10.04 45.58
N ALA A 28 21.15 11.35 45.78
CA ALA A 28 21.79 12.37 44.95
C ALA A 28 23.17 12.86 45.42
N ALA A 29 23.85 13.52 44.47
CA ALA A 29 24.72 14.69 44.57
C ALA A 29 26.07 14.63 45.35
N VAL A 30 27.11 15.19 44.71
CA VAL A 30 27.92 16.36 45.14
C VAL A 30 29.32 16.29 44.51
N LEU A 31 29.71 17.35 43.78
CA LEU A 31 31.09 17.66 43.38
C LEU A 31 31.78 18.50 44.48
N PRO A 32 33.12 18.44 44.61
CA PRO A 32 33.86 19.66 44.28
C PRO A 32 35.23 19.46 43.58
N LYS A 33 35.74 20.59 43.08
CA LYS A 33 36.91 20.84 42.23
C LYS A 33 38.25 20.97 43.01
N SER A 34 39.39 20.71 42.36
CA SER A 34 40.62 21.57 42.32
C SER A 34 41.72 20.91 41.46
N LYS A 35 42.11 21.50 40.32
CA LYS A 35 43.29 22.34 40.02
C LYS A 35 44.65 21.76 40.45
N PHE A 36 45.52 21.43 39.48
CA PHE A 36 46.91 21.93 39.36
C PHE A 36 47.51 21.56 37.98
N ALA A 37 48.33 22.46 37.46
CA ALA A 37 48.90 22.45 36.11
C ALA A 37 50.24 21.67 36.03
N GLY A 38 50.54 21.15 34.83
CA GLY A 38 51.87 20.62 34.48
C GLY A 38 51.87 19.99 33.09
N ASN A 39 52.46 20.67 32.11
CA ASN A 39 52.69 20.16 30.75
C ASN A 39 53.62 18.95 30.78
N ASN A 40 53.24 17.87 30.09
CA ASN A 40 54.14 17.18 29.15
C ASN A 40 53.37 16.23 28.24
N VAL A 41 53.73 16.30 26.96
CA VAL A 41 53.10 15.66 25.82
C VAL A 41 53.39 14.15 25.82
N SER A 42 52.34 13.35 25.91
CA SER A 42 52.31 11.96 25.42
C SER A 42 50.85 11.57 25.23
N ALA A 43 50.30 11.84 24.04
CA ALA A 43 48.94 11.48 23.68
C ALA A 43 48.81 9.95 23.53
N ARG A 44 48.54 9.26 24.64
CA ARG A 44 47.89 7.94 24.62
C ARG A 44 46.43 8.17 24.27
N VAL A 45 46.06 7.85 23.04
CA VAL A 45 44.65 7.72 22.64
C VAL A 45 44.08 6.50 23.35
N SER A 46 43.46 6.70 24.51
CA SER A 46 42.58 5.71 25.13
C SER A 46 41.24 5.75 24.40
N GLN A 47 41.10 4.98 23.33
CA GLN A 47 39.78 4.66 22.78
C GLN A 47 39.03 3.85 23.83
N SER A 48 38.07 4.49 24.51
CA SER A 48 37.04 3.77 25.25
C SER A 48 36.13 3.12 24.22
N THR A 49 36.44 1.90 23.81
CA THR A 49 35.50 1.02 23.12
C THR A 49 34.36 0.73 24.10
N LYS A 50 33.29 1.52 24.02
CA LYS A 50 31.99 1.11 24.54
C LYS A 50 31.57 -0.09 23.70
N THR A 51 31.92 -1.29 24.17
CA THR A 51 31.32 -2.52 23.72
C THR A 51 29.85 -2.46 24.10
N ASN A 52 29.00 -2.01 23.18
CA ASN A 52 27.57 -2.27 23.26
C ASN A 52 27.42 -3.78 23.21
N ALA A 53 27.30 -4.40 24.38
CA ALA A 53 26.92 -5.79 24.50
C ALA A 53 25.55 -5.93 23.84
N VAL A 54 25.53 -6.47 22.63
CA VAL A 54 24.32 -6.96 21.97
C VAL A 54 23.73 -7.97 22.94
N LYS A 55 22.59 -7.63 23.57
CA LYS A 55 21.82 -8.56 24.39
C LYS A 55 21.37 -9.70 23.48
N THR A 56 22.13 -10.78 23.50
CA THR A 56 21.83 -12.01 22.77
C THR A 56 20.56 -12.62 23.39
N SER A 57 19.50 -12.64 22.58
CA SER A 57 18.26 -13.43 22.69
C SER A 57 17.57 -13.51 24.06
N CYS A 58 16.55 -12.67 24.24
CA CYS A 58 15.38 -13.00 25.04
C CYS A 58 14.58 -14.09 24.33
N VAL A 59 14.92 -15.36 24.55
CA VAL A 59 13.97 -16.45 24.27
C VAL A 59 12.91 -16.34 25.36
N SER A 60 11.70 -15.98 24.98
CA SER A 60 10.57 -15.97 25.92
C SER A 60 10.40 -17.36 26.51
N ASP A 61 10.27 -17.46 27.82
CA ASP A 61 9.89 -18.71 28.50
C ASP A 61 8.44 -19.04 28.11
N PHE A 62 8.28 -20.03 27.23
CA PHE A 62 6.97 -20.49 26.78
C PHE A 62 6.33 -21.49 27.74
N ASP A 63 7.10 -22.08 28.67
CA ASP A 63 6.60 -23.09 29.61
C ASP A 63 5.63 -22.45 30.64
N ASN A 64 5.80 -21.16 30.93
CA ASN A 64 4.93 -20.38 31.82
C ASN A 64 4.13 -19.29 31.10
N TYR A 65 4.02 -19.36 29.76
CA TYR A 65 3.38 -18.32 28.98
C TYR A 65 1.87 -18.31 29.17
N LYS A 66 1.34 -17.18 29.66
CA LYS A 66 -0.10 -16.93 29.78
C LYS A 66 -0.44 -15.52 29.31
N PHE A 67 -1.41 -15.43 28.41
CA PHE A 67 -2.04 -14.16 28.08
C PHE A 67 -2.84 -13.62 29.27
N GLN A 68 -3.02 -12.31 29.30
CA GLN A 68 -3.93 -11.69 30.26
C GLN A 68 -5.39 -12.07 29.95
N PRO A 69 -6.28 -12.16 30.96
CA PRO A 69 -7.69 -12.44 30.73
C PRO A 69 -8.37 -11.40 29.83
N ILE A 70 -9.30 -11.85 28.98
CA ILE A 70 -10.12 -11.01 28.09
C ILE A 70 -11.54 -11.58 27.98
N LYS A 71 -12.53 -10.74 27.66
CA LYS A 71 -13.90 -11.17 27.30
C LYS A 71 -14.11 -11.07 25.79
N GLU A 72 -14.85 -12.02 25.22
CA GLU A 72 -15.19 -12.06 23.79
C GLU A 72 -15.89 -10.78 23.34
N SER A 73 -16.78 -10.24 24.16
CA SER A 73 -17.49 -8.97 23.87
C SER A 73 -16.57 -7.75 23.83
N GLN A 74 -15.41 -7.76 24.50
CA GLN A 74 -14.44 -6.69 24.36
C GLN A 74 -13.86 -6.72 22.94
N VAL A 75 -13.46 -7.90 22.45
CA VAL A 75 -12.91 -8.06 21.09
C VAL A 75 -13.92 -7.61 20.02
N ALA A 76 -15.18 -8.05 20.12
CA ALA A 76 -16.24 -7.65 19.18
C ALA A 76 -16.44 -6.13 19.17
N ARG A 77 -16.53 -5.50 20.35
CA ARG A 77 -16.69 -4.04 20.46
C ARG A 77 -15.50 -3.28 19.89
N GLU A 78 -14.28 -3.73 20.16
CA GLU A 78 -13.08 -3.05 19.68
C GLU A 78 -13.01 -3.06 18.14
N MET A 79 -13.35 -4.17 17.49
CA MET A 79 -13.37 -4.26 16.02
C MET A 79 -14.52 -3.45 15.43
N SER A 80 -15.76 -3.65 15.89
CA SER A 80 -16.94 -2.97 15.35
C SER A 80 -16.87 -1.46 15.54
N LYS A 81 -16.39 -0.99 16.71
CA LYS A 81 -16.26 0.45 16.99
C LYS A 81 -15.27 1.12 16.04
N ARG A 82 -14.13 0.49 15.78
CA ARG A 82 -13.11 1.03 14.87
C ARG A 82 -13.59 1.02 13.42
N TYR A 83 -14.14 -0.10 12.98
CA TYR A 83 -14.64 -0.21 11.61
C TYR A 83 -15.80 0.78 11.34
N ALA A 84 -16.70 0.96 12.30
CA ALA A 84 -17.76 1.97 12.20
C ALA A 84 -17.21 3.40 12.16
N ALA A 85 -16.17 3.71 12.96
CA ALA A 85 -15.50 5.00 12.91
C ALA A 85 -14.77 5.23 11.57
N ASP A 86 -14.19 4.18 10.98
CA ASP A 86 -13.59 4.26 9.65
C ASP A 86 -14.66 4.49 8.57
N LEU A 87 -15.80 3.80 8.63
CA LEU A 87 -16.93 4.01 7.72
C LEU A 87 -17.46 5.44 7.80
N ASP A 88 -17.63 5.99 9.00
CA ASP A 88 -18.06 7.37 9.21
C ASP A 88 -17.01 8.37 8.68
N LYS A 89 -15.74 8.20 9.05
CA LYS A 89 -14.63 9.07 8.62
C LYS A 89 -14.46 9.08 7.10
N PHE A 90 -14.62 7.94 6.44
CA PHE A 90 -14.35 7.77 5.01
C PHE A 90 -15.61 7.72 4.14
N ALA A 91 -16.81 7.91 4.69
CA ALA A 91 -18.02 8.12 3.88
C ALA A 91 -17.84 9.25 2.85
N GLU A 92 -17.00 10.23 3.18
CA GLU A 92 -16.46 11.24 2.27
C GLU A 92 -14.93 11.21 2.28
N ALA A 93 -14.31 10.75 1.20
CA ALA A 93 -12.85 10.72 1.01
C ALA A 93 -12.36 11.81 0.04
N ASP A 94 -11.09 12.20 0.14
CA ASP A 94 -10.50 13.04 -0.89
C ASP A 94 -10.17 12.19 -2.13
N VAL A 95 -9.59 11.01 -1.90
CA VAL A 95 -9.29 10.05 -2.97
C VAL A 95 -9.80 8.67 -2.59
N VAL A 96 -10.52 8.03 -3.51
CA VAL A 96 -10.82 6.59 -3.45
C VAL A 96 -9.99 5.87 -4.49
N ILE A 97 -9.23 4.86 -4.10
CA ILE A 97 -8.49 3.96 -4.98
C ILE A 97 -9.26 2.64 -5.06
N VAL A 98 -9.68 2.25 -6.26
CA VAL A 98 -10.32 0.95 -6.50
C VAL A 98 -9.28 -0.04 -7.01
N GLY A 99 -9.07 -1.12 -6.26
CA GLY A 99 -8.03 -2.11 -6.49
C GLY A 99 -6.75 -1.83 -5.69
N GLY A 100 -6.42 -2.74 -4.77
CA GLY A 100 -5.18 -2.73 -3.98
C GLY A 100 -4.04 -3.48 -4.65
N GLY A 101 -3.94 -3.46 -5.98
CA GLY A 101 -2.85 -4.06 -6.76
C GLY A 101 -1.55 -3.25 -6.75
N SER A 102 -0.53 -3.64 -7.53
CA SER A 102 0.75 -2.92 -7.59
C SER A 102 0.60 -1.44 -7.99
N ALA A 103 -0.26 -1.13 -8.98
CA ALA A 103 -0.52 0.26 -9.37
C ALA A 103 -1.28 1.04 -8.29
N GLY A 104 -2.37 0.47 -7.75
CA GLY A 104 -3.15 1.10 -6.69
C GLY A 104 -2.35 1.33 -5.40
N LEU A 105 -1.52 0.37 -4.99
CA LEU A 105 -0.63 0.51 -3.83
C LEU A 105 0.49 1.52 -4.07
N SER A 106 1.01 1.63 -5.31
CA SER A 106 1.99 2.67 -5.64
C SER A 106 1.36 4.06 -5.61
N ALA A 107 0.13 4.21 -6.11
CA ALA A 107 -0.64 5.45 -5.99
C ALA A 107 -0.93 5.81 -4.53
N ALA A 108 -1.37 4.82 -3.74
CA ALA A 108 -1.64 4.99 -2.31
C ALA A 108 -0.37 5.40 -1.54
N TYR A 109 0.78 4.82 -1.89
CA TYR A 109 2.05 5.17 -1.28
C TYR A 109 2.45 6.61 -1.54
N GLU A 110 2.35 7.09 -2.79
CA GLU A 110 2.58 8.51 -3.08
C GLU A 110 1.61 9.41 -2.33
N LEU A 111 0.30 9.11 -2.33
CA LEU A 111 -0.70 9.92 -1.64
C LEU A 111 -0.55 9.88 -0.11
N SER A 112 0.01 8.80 0.46
CA SER A 112 0.28 8.68 1.90
C SER A 112 1.29 9.72 2.40
N LYS A 113 2.11 10.28 1.51
CA LYS A 113 3.08 11.35 1.84
C LYS A 113 2.39 12.71 2.04
N HIS A 114 1.10 12.81 1.74
CA HIS A 114 0.26 14.00 1.85
C HIS A 114 -0.77 13.83 2.96
N PRO A 115 -0.41 14.11 4.24
CA PRO A 115 -1.26 13.82 5.40
C PRO A 115 -2.60 14.57 5.40
N GLU A 116 -2.72 15.63 4.60
CA GLU A 116 -3.96 16.38 4.40
C GLU A 116 -4.96 15.70 3.46
N VAL A 117 -4.55 14.65 2.74
CA VAL A 117 -5.38 13.93 1.77
C VAL A 117 -5.90 12.64 2.40
N LYS A 118 -7.22 12.52 2.53
CA LYS A 118 -7.88 11.31 3.03
C LYS A 118 -8.02 10.27 1.92
N VAL A 119 -7.32 9.13 2.05
CA VAL A 119 -7.24 8.08 1.02
C VAL A 119 -7.94 6.79 1.47
N ALA A 120 -9.01 6.40 0.78
CA ALA A 120 -9.63 5.09 0.95
C ALA A 120 -9.19 4.15 -0.17
N ILE A 121 -8.80 2.91 0.17
CA ILE A 121 -8.53 1.84 -0.79
C ILE A 121 -9.66 0.82 -0.68
N ILE A 122 -10.36 0.59 -1.78
CA ILE A 122 -11.40 -0.44 -1.91
C ILE A 122 -10.79 -1.64 -2.63
N GLU A 123 -10.70 -2.78 -1.95
CA GLU A 123 -10.13 -4.01 -2.48
C GLU A 123 -11.11 -5.16 -2.29
N GLN A 124 -11.55 -5.77 -3.39
CA GLN A 124 -12.56 -6.83 -3.36
C GLN A 124 -12.03 -8.12 -2.73
N SER A 125 -10.76 -8.44 -2.88
CA SER A 125 -10.14 -9.60 -2.26
C SER A 125 -9.94 -9.39 -0.76
N VAL A 126 -9.92 -10.49 0.00
CA VAL A 126 -9.46 -10.43 1.40
C VAL A 126 -7.99 -10.00 1.45
N SER A 127 -7.17 -10.47 0.51
CA SER A 127 -5.75 -10.14 0.44
C SER A 127 -5.50 -9.06 -0.62
N PRO A 128 -5.01 -7.86 -0.25
CA PRO A 128 -4.53 -6.88 -1.23
C PRO A 128 -3.26 -7.39 -1.92
N GLY A 129 -2.76 -6.62 -2.89
CA GLY A 129 -1.56 -6.90 -3.68
C GLY A 129 -1.86 -7.32 -5.12
N GLY A 130 -3.10 -7.72 -5.43
CA GLY A 130 -3.52 -8.15 -6.76
C GLY A 130 -2.60 -9.24 -7.32
N GLY A 131 -2.16 -9.08 -8.57
CA GLY A 131 -1.24 -10.01 -9.23
C GLY A 131 0.23 -9.92 -8.79
N ALA A 132 0.61 -8.99 -7.92
CA ALA A 132 2.01 -8.73 -7.57
C ALA A 132 2.57 -9.64 -6.46
N TRP A 133 1.92 -10.77 -6.18
CA TRP A 133 2.46 -11.78 -5.27
C TRP A 133 3.45 -12.73 -5.94
N LEU A 134 3.42 -12.82 -7.27
CA LEU A 134 4.23 -13.73 -8.07
C LEU A 134 4.79 -12.99 -9.30
N GLY A 135 5.82 -13.59 -9.91
CA GLY A 135 6.23 -13.29 -11.27
C GLY A 135 5.41 -14.09 -12.29
N GLY A 136 5.99 -14.35 -13.46
CA GLY A 136 5.34 -15.15 -14.50
C GLY A 136 5.23 -16.63 -14.13
N GLN A 137 4.14 -17.28 -14.55
CA GLN A 137 3.98 -18.75 -14.49
C GLN A 137 4.20 -19.34 -13.09
N LEU A 138 3.75 -18.64 -12.04
CA LEU A 138 3.92 -19.01 -10.62
C LEU A 138 5.36 -18.97 -10.10
N PHE A 139 6.32 -18.43 -10.86
CA PHE A 139 7.66 -18.14 -10.35
C PHE A 139 7.65 -16.92 -9.43
N SER A 140 8.74 -16.71 -8.68
CA SER A 140 8.80 -15.70 -7.63
C SER A 140 9.32 -14.34 -8.09
N SER A 141 10.35 -14.31 -8.94
CA SER A 141 11.11 -13.09 -9.22
C SER A 141 10.26 -12.02 -9.90
N MET A 142 10.45 -10.76 -9.47
CA MET A 142 9.80 -9.59 -10.04
C MET A 142 10.83 -8.79 -10.83
N VAL A 143 10.65 -8.76 -12.16
CA VAL A 143 11.52 -8.00 -13.08
C VAL A 143 10.98 -6.58 -13.21
N VAL A 144 11.84 -5.59 -13.02
CA VAL A 144 11.50 -4.17 -13.08
C VAL A 144 12.47 -3.46 -14.02
N ARG A 145 11.96 -2.93 -15.13
CA ARG A 145 12.75 -2.12 -16.07
C ARG A 145 13.11 -0.76 -15.47
N LYS A 146 14.31 -0.25 -15.79
CA LYS A 146 14.75 1.09 -15.39
C LYS A 146 14.00 2.15 -16.22
N PRO A 147 13.65 3.33 -15.65
CA PRO A 147 14.10 3.84 -14.35
C PRO A 147 13.24 3.45 -13.13
N ALA A 148 12.25 2.55 -13.24
CA ALA A 148 11.34 2.25 -12.11
C ALA A 148 12.02 1.63 -10.87
N HIS A 149 13.28 1.19 -10.98
CA HIS A 149 14.11 0.84 -9.81
C HIS A 149 14.28 1.97 -8.78
N GLU A 150 14.19 3.25 -9.18
CA GLU A 150 14.27 4.39 -8.26
C GLU A 150 13.14 4.35 -7.22
N PHE A 151 11.99 3.78 -7.60
CA PHE A 151 10.89 3.57 -6.65
C PHE A 151 11.18 2.44 -5.67
N LEU A 152 11.92 1.41 -6.09
CA LEU A 152 12.39 0.36 -5.19
C LEU A 152 13.40 0.91 -4.17
N ASP A 153 14.29 1.81 -4.61
CA ASP A 153 15.22 2.52 -3.73
C ASP A 153 14.47 3.32 -2.66
N GLU A 154 13.45 4.09 -3.07
CA GLU A 154 12.62 4.86 -2.16
C GLU A 154 11.90 3.97 -1.12
N LEU A 155 11.42 2.81 -1.55
CA LEU A 155 10.80 1.81 -0.68
C LEU A 155 11.82 1.02 0.16
N ALA A 156 13.12 1.15 -0.13
CA ALA A 156 14.19 0.30 0.41
C ALA A 156 13.92 -1.21 0.17
N VAL A 157 13.47 -1.55 -1.04
CA VAL A 157 13.31 -2.94 -1.50
C VAL A 157 14.57 -3.37 -2.21
N GLU A 158 15.29 -4.35 -1.65
CA GLU A 158 16.50 -4.89 -2.26
C GLU A 158 16.21 -5.58 -3.60
N TYR A 159 17.11 -5.38 -4.56
CA TYR A 159 17.09 -6.00 -5.88
C TYR A 159 18.50 -6.31 -6.35
N ASP A 160 18.60 -7.26 -7.29
CA ASP A 160 19.82 -7.50 -8.06
C ASP A 160 19.83 -6.55 -9.27
N ASP A 161 20.84 -5.68 -9.36
CA ASP A 161 21.05 -4.85 -10.55
C ASP A 161 21.70 -5.69 -11.65
N VAL A 162 20.94 -6.02 -12.70
CA VAL A 162 21.38 -7.00 -13.71
C VAL A 162 22.17 -6.33 -14.83
N ASN A 163 21.66 -5.20 -15.37
CA ASN A 163 22.31 -4.42 -16.41
C ASN A 163 21.68 -3.01 -16.53
N GLU A 164 22.02 -2.26 -17.57
CA GLU A 164 21.52 -0.90 -17.81
C GLU A 164 20.00 -0.82 -18.03
N ASN A 165 19.32 -1.93 -18.29
CA ASN A 165 17.91 -1.94 -18.69
C ASN A 165 16.94 -2.36 -17.57
N TYR A 166 17.34 -3.23 -16.64
CA TYR A 166 16.44 -3.77 -15.62
C TYR A 166 17.12 -4.29 -14.36
N VAL A 167 16.32 -4.42 -13.30
CA VAL A 167 16.67 -5.01 -12.02
C VAL A 167 15.72 -6.16 -11.68
N VAL A 168 16.09 -7.00 -10.73
CA VAL A 168 15.27 -8.15 -10.29
C VAL A 168 15.12 -8.16 -8.78
N VAL A 169 13.88 -8.02 -8.32
CA VAL A 169 13.52 -8.28 -6.91
C VAL A 169 13.38 -9.79 -6.74
N LYS A 170 14.08 -10.35 -5.74
CA LYS A 170 14.13 -11.81 -5.51
C LYS A 170 12.76 -12.48 -5.40
N HIS A 171 11.75 -11.75 -4.92
CA HIS A 171 10.37 -12.22 -4.88
C HIS A 171 9.40 -11.03 -5.00
N ALA A 172 8.39 -11.14 -5.87
CA ALA A 172 7.33 -10.15 -6.02
C ALA A 172 6.64 -9.78 -4.68
N ALA A 173 6.41 -10.79 -3.82
CA ALA A 173 5.91 -10.61 -2.46
C ALA A 173 6.75 -9.65 -1.59
N LEU A 174 8.07 -9.54 -1.81
CA LEU A 174 8.92 -8.60 -1.06
C LEU A 174 8.56 -7.16 -1.38
N PHE A 175 8.41 -6.82 -2.66
CA PHE A 175 7.92 -5.51 -3.08
C PHE A 175 6.53 -5.25 -2.49
N THR A 176 5.59 -6.17 -2.74
CA THR A 176 4.17 -6.00 -2.41
C THR A 176 3.94 -5.86 -0.90
N SER A 177 4.56 -6.71 -0.08
CA SER A 177 4.45 -6.60 1.38
C SER A 177 5.11 -5.34 1.93
N THR A 178 6.23 -4.89 1.34
CA THR A 178 6.93 -3.68 1.77
C THR A 178 6.12 -2.42 1.49
N VAL A 179 5.63 -2.26 0.25
CA VAL A 179 4.79 -1.10 -0.10
C VAL A 179 3.50 -1.11 0.72
N LEU A 180 2.84 -2.27 0.85
CA LEU A 180 1.63 -2.41 1.66
C LEU A 180 1.88 -2.02 3.12
N SER A 181 2.98 -2.48 3.73
CA SER A 181 3.31 -2.12 5.12
C SER A 181 3.52 -0.62 5.30
N LYS A 182 4.15 0.07 4.35
CA LYS A 182 4.38 1.52 4.42
C LYS A 182 3.07 2.29 4.22
N VAL A 183 2.25 1.88 3.26
CA VAL A 183 0.93 2.46 2.99
C VAL A 183 0.02 2.34 4.22
N LEU A 184 -0.07 1.15 4.82
CA LEU A 184 -0.94 0.90 5.98
C LEU A 184 -0.44 1.55 7.28
N ALA A 185 0.82 1.97 7.33
CA ALA A 185 1.37 2.70 8.47
C ALA A 185 1.00 4.21 8.45
N ALA A 186 0.43 4.71 7.35
CA ALA A 186 0.07 6.11 7.22
C ALA A 186 -1.31 6.42 7.83
N ASP A 187 -1.39 7.49 8.63
CA ASP A 187 -2.60 7.87 9.37
C ASP A 187 -3.76 8.34 8.49
N ASN A 188 -3.46 8.74 7.26
CA ASN A 188 -4.41 9.26 6.28
C ASN A 188 -4.94 8.21 5.29
N VAL A 189 -4.47 6.97 5.38
CA VAL A 189 -4.87 5.86 4.50
C VAL A 189 -5.76 4.87 5.26
N LYS A 190 -6.82 4.39 4.60
CA LYS A 190 -7.62 3.27 5.08
C LYS A 190 -7.81 2.22 3.99
N LEU A 191 -7.49 0.97 4.32
CA LEU A 191 -7.82 -0.19 3.49
C LEU A 191 -9.17 -0.79 3.91
N PHE A 192 -10.09 -0.87 2.96
CA PHE A 192 -11.32 -1.64 3.01
C PHE A 192 -11.17 -2.83 2.06
N ASN A 193 -10.48 -3.87 2.52
CA ASN A 193 -10.41 -5.15 1.84
C ASN A 193 -11.71 -5.95 2.02
N ALA A 194 -11.88 -7.03 1.26
CA ALA A 194 -13.13 -7.77 1.14
C ALA A 194 -14.36 -6.91 0.73
N THR A 195 -14.12 -5.76 0.11
CA THR A 195 -15.12 -4.77 -0.28
C THR A 195 -14.99 -4.48 -1.78
N ALA A 196 -16.04 -4.74 -2.55
CA ALA A 196 -16.07 -4.47 -3.97
C ALA A 196 -16.67 -3.09 -4.26
N ALA A 197 -16.16 -2.41 -5.30
CA ALA A 197 -16.87 -1.31 -5.93
C ALA A 197 -17.71 -1.90 -7.08
N GLU A 198 -19.02 -1.94 -6.93
CA GLU A 198 -19.94 -2.54 -7.91
C GLU A 198 -20.55 -1.52 -8.86
N ASP A 199 -20.51 -0.23 -8.52
CA ASP A 199 -20.92 0.87 -9.40
C ASP A 199 -20.17 2.19 -9.03
N LEU A 200 -20.42 3.25 -9.79
CA LEU A 200 -19.89 4.59 -9.61
C LEU A 200 -21.00 5.55 -9.18
N ILE A 201 -20.67 6.48 -8.28
CA ILE A 201 -21.53 7.63 -8.02
C ILE A 201 -21.27 8.63 -9.15
N VAL A 202 -22.28 8.92 -9.98
CA VAL A 202 -22.16 9.91 -11.07
C VAL A 202 -23.18 11.02 -10.85
N LYS A 203 -22.70 12.26 -10.74
CA LYS A 203 -23.53 13.47 -10.61
C LYS A 203 -23.33 14.35 -11.84
N GLU A 204 -24.39 15.02 -12.28
CA GLU A 204 -24.31 16.02 -13.35
C GLU A 204 -24.15 17.41 -12.71
N VAL A 205 -23.09 18.12 -13.08
CA VAL A 205 -22.77 19.47 -12.61
C VAL A 205 -22.57 20.34 -13.84
N GLU A 206 -23.40 21.38 -13.98
CA GLU A 206 -23.33 22.32 -15.12
C GLU A 206 -23.36 21.64 -16.50
N GLY A 207 -24.16 20.57 -16.64
CA GLY A 207 -24.27 19.81 -17.90
C GLY A 207 -23.13 18.82 -18.15
N VAL A 208 -22.20 18.66 -17.20
CA VAL A 208 -21.09 17.70 -17.28
C VAL A 208 -21.29 16.59 -16.25
N ARG A 209 -21.31 15.34 -16.71
CA ARG A 209 -21.32 14.16 -15.84
C ARG A 209 -19.96 13.96 -15.21
N ARG A 210 -19.91 13.86 -13.87
CA ARG A 210 -18.71 13.71 -13.07
C ARG A 210 -18.83 12.49 -12.15
N VAL A 211 -17.77 11.69 -12.08
CA VAL A 211 -17.64 10.64 -11.07
C VAL A 211 -17.33 11.29 -9.72
N GLY A 212 -18.18 11.04 -8.72
CA GLY A 212 -18.11 11.64 -7.39
C GLY A 212 -17.98 10.62 -6.27
N GLY A 213 -17.57 9.40 -6.58
CA GLY A 213 -17.40 8.32 -5.60
C GLY A 213 -17.73 6.95 -6.16
N VAL A 214 -17.88 5.98 -5.26
CA VAL A 214 -18.11 4.57 -5.58
C VAL A 214 -19.29 4.00 -4.80
N VAL A 215 -19.96 3.04 -5.41
CA VAL A 215 -20.99 2.22 -4.78
C VAL A 215 -20.32 0.92 -4.34
N THR A 216 -20.39 0.61 -3.06
CA THR A 216 -19.60 -0.45 -2.44
C THR A 216 -20.48 -1.52 -1.81
N ASN A 217 -20.04 -2.77 -1.86
CA ASN A 217 -20.62 -3.83 -1.06
C ASN A 217 -19.52 -4.77 -0.55
N TRP A 218 -19.86 -5.69 0.35
CA TRP A 218 -18.98 -6.83 0.60
C TRP A 218 -18.80 -7.61 -0.70
N ALA A 219 -17.57 -7.99 -1.03
CA ALA A 219 -17.32 -8.64 -2.31
C ALA A 219 -18.12 -9.94 -2.50
N LEU A 220 -18.35 -10.68 -1.41
CA LEU A 220 -19.21 -11.86 -1.43
C LEU A 220 -20.68 -11.54 -1.69
N VAL A 221 -21.18 -10.36 -1.30
CA VAL A 221 -22.54 -9.93 -1.64
C VAL A 221 -22.62 -9.64 -3.14
N THR A 222 -21.67 -8.87 -3.67
CA THR A 222 -21.59 -8.54 -5.10
C THR A 222 -21.53 -9.79 -5.99
N LEU A 223 -20.82 -10.84 -5.56
CA LEU A 223 -20.71 -12.10 -6.31
C LEU A 223 -21.93 -13.03 -6.19
N ASN A 224 -22.94 -12.66 -5.39
CA ASN A 224 -24.05 -13.54 -5.03
C ASN A 224 -25.44 -12.88 -5.12
N HIS A 225 -25.57 -11.77 -5.85
CA HIS A 225 -26.83 -11.04 -6.07
C HIS A 225 -27.97 -11.91 -6.64
N ASP A 226 -27.65 -12.99 -7.37
CA ASP A 226 -28.61 -13.93 -7.97
C ASP A 226 -28.99 -15.11 -7.06
N THR A 227 -28.35 -15.25 -5.90
CA THR A 227 -28.53 -16.41 -5.01
C THR A 227 -29.26 -16.10 -3.70
N GLN A 228 -29.61 -14.83 -3.45
CA GLN A 228 -30.28 -14.36 -2.24
C GLN A 228 -31.36 -13.32 -2.60
N SER A 229 -32.14 -12.87 -1.63
CA SER A 229 -32.92 -11.63 -1.79
C SER A 229 -31.99 -10.44 -2.03
N CYS A 230 -32.50 -9.37 -2.66
CA CYS A 230 -31.69 -8.18 -2.94
C CYS A 230 -31.01 -7.63 -1.67
N MET A 231 -29.73 -7.31 -1.79
CA MET A 231 -28.89 -6.75 -0.72
C MET A 231 -28.28 -5.46 -1.22
N ASP A 232 -28.96 -4.35 -0.93
CA ASP A 232 -28.54 -3.04 -1.41
C ASP A 232 -27.09 -2.72 -1.02
N PRO A 233 -26.35 -2.00 -1.88
CA PRO A 233 -25.01 -1.53 -1.55
C PRO A 233 -25.00 -0.39 -0.55
N ASN A 234 -23.79 -0.08 -0.10
CA ASN A 234 -23.43 1.18 0.55
C ASN A 234 -22.74 2.14 -0.45
N VAL A 235 -22.43 3.36 -0.02
CA VAL A 235 -21.82 4.39 -0.86
C VAL A 235 -20.65 5.08 -0.17
N MET A 236 -19.69 5.55 -0.97
CA MET A 236 -18.57 6.36 -0.52
C MET A 236 -18.33 7.50 -1.51
N GLU A 237 -18.54 8.74 -1.07
CA GLU A 237 -18.27 9.93 -1.88
C GLU A 237 -16.76 10.20 -1.95
N ALA A 238 -16.30 10.70 -3.09
CA ALA A 238 -14.91 11.02 -3.34
C ALA A 238 -14.77 12.26 -4.22
N LYS A 239 -13.75 13.08 -3.95
CA LYS A 239 -13.39 14.18 -4.86
C LYS A 239 -12.75 13.66 -6.14
N VAL A 240 -11.96 12.58 -6.02
CA VAL A 240 -11.29 11.89 -7.13
C VAL A 240 -11.34 10.38 -6.89
N VAL A 241 -11.65 9.60 -7.92
CA VAL A 241 -11.54 8.15 -7.94
C VAL A 241 -10.34 7.74 -8.80
N ILE A 242 -9.46 6.89 -8.29
CA ILE A 242 -8.40 6.21 -9.07
C ILE A 242 -8.84 4.76 -9.27
N SER A 243 -9.17 4.37 -10.50
CA SER A 243 -9.46 2.97 -10.84
C SER A 243 -8.17 2.27 -11.28
N SER A 244 -7.83 1.20 -10.56
CA SER A 244 -6.63 0.40 -10.78
C SER A 244 -6.95 -1.10 -10.67
N THR A 245 -8.10 -1.49 -11.23
CA THR A 245 -8.69 -2.83 -11.05
C THR A 245 -8.04 -3.91 -11.93
N GLY A 246 -6.99 -3.54 -12.67
CA GLY A 246 -6.29 -4.45 -13.58
C GLY A 246 -7.16 -4.85 -14.77
N HIS A 247 -6.87 -6.00 -15.35
CA HIS A 247 -7.56 -6.52 -16.54
C HIS A 247 -8.10 -7.95 -16.36
N ASP A 248 -7.71 -8.64 -15.28
CA ASP A 248 -7.98 -10.06 -15.05
C ASP A 248 -9.12 -10.26 -14.03
N GLY A 249 -9.72 -11.45 -14.09
CA GLY A 249 -10.69 -11.91 -13.08
C GLY A 249 -12.09 -11.30 -13.24
N PRO A 250 -13.02 -11.68 -12.34
CA PRO A 250 -14.44 -11.31 -12.46
C PRO A 250 -14.71 -9.81 -12.28
N MET A 251 -13.80 -9.06 -11.66
CA MET A 251 -13.90 -7.61 -11.48
C MET A 251 -12.76 -6.83 -12.17
N GLY A 252 -12.05 -7.47 -13.10
CA GLY A 252 -11.01 -6.82 -13.87
C GLY A 252 -11.59 -5.76 -14.80
N ALA A 253 -10.97 -4.58 -14.81
CA ALA A 253 -11.37 -3.43 -15.62
C ALA A 253 -12.80 -2.93 -15.34
N SER A 254 -13.27 -3.10 -14.10
CA SER A 254 -14.66 -2.80 -13.75
C SER A 254 -15.00 -1.32 -13.92
N GLY A 255 -14.05 -0.42 -13.65
CA GLY A 255 -14.23 1.02 -13.81
C GLY A 255 -14.48 1.41 -15.26
N VAL A 256 -13.59 1.03 -16.17
CA VAL A 256 -13.72 1.37 -17.61
C VAL A 256 -14.94 0.71 -18.25
N LYS A 257 -15.22 -0.55 -17.93
CA LYS A 257 -16.41 -1.24 -18.42
C LYS A 257 -17.67 -0.52 -17.95
N ARG A 258 -17.70 -0.10 -16.68
CA ARG A 258 -18.86 0.64 -16.16
C ARG A 258 -19.04 2.00 -16.83
N LEU A 259 -17.95 2.74 -17.08
CA LEU A 259 -18.02 4.02 -17.80
C LEU A 259 -18.63 3.86 -19.21
N MET A 260 -18.30 2.77 -19.92
CA MET A 260 -18.87 2.47 -21.23
C MET A 260 -20.35 2.13 -21.12
N ASP A 261 -20.74 1.26 -20.18
CA ASP A 261 -22.12 0.83 -19.98
C ASP A 261 -23.07 2.00 -19.69
N ILE A 262 -22.58 3.02 -18.97
CA ILE A 262 -23.36 4.22 -18.64
C ILE A 262 -23.19 5.34 -19.67
N GLY A 263 -22.49 5.11 -20.77
CA GLY A 263 -22.33 6.06 -21.89
C GLY A 263 -21.46 7.28 -21.57
N MET A 264 -20.52 7.18 -20.63
CA MET A 264 -19.55 8.24 -20.34
C MET A 264 -18.28 8.14 -21.20
N ILE A 265 -18.01 6.96 -21.75
CA ILE A 265 -17.01 6.73 -22.81
C ILE A 265 -17.65 5.92 -23.94
N ALA A 266 -17.07 6.02 -25.14
CA ALA A 266 -17.67 5.43 -26.33
C ALA A 266 -17.37 3.94 -26.49
N ASP A 267 -16.16 3.49 -26.15
CA ASP A 267 -15.69 2.13 -26.41
C ASP A 267 -14.59 1.72 -25.42
N VAL A 268 -14.45 0.41 -25.23
CA VAL A 268 -13.37 -0.26 -24.49
C VAL A 268 -12.83 -1.37 -25.40
N PRO A 269 -11.85 -1.05 -26.28
CA PRO A 269 -11.36 -1.98 -27.30
C PRO A 269 -10.74 -3.27 -26.73
N GLY A 270 -10.32 -3.25 -25.46
CA GLY A 270 -9.74 -4.37 -24.75
C GLY A 270 -8.22 -4.48 -24.96
N MET A 271 -7.54 -5.07 -23.98
CA MET A 271 -6.10 -5.30 -24.01
C MET A 271 -5.65 -6.10 -25.24
N SER A 272 -4.59 -5.63 -25.90
CA SER A 272 -3.98 -6.30 -27.06
C SER A 272 -2.96 -7.39 -26.66
N ALA A 273 -2.32 -8.00 -27.65
CA ALA A 273 -1.27 -9.00 -27.48
C ALA A 273 -0.05 -8.45 -26.70
N LEU A 274 0.86 -9.35 -26.31
CA LEU A 274 2.02 -8.98 -25.49
C LEU A 274 3.12 -8.32 -26.32
N ASP A 275 3.53 -7.12 -25.92
CA ASP A 275 4.74 -6.43 -26.35
C ASP A 275 5.23 -5.53 -25.21
N MET A 276 6.26 -5.97 -24.47
CA MET A 276 6.76 -5.27 -23.28
C MET A 276 7.27 -3.85 -23.56
N ASN A 277 7.93 -3.63 -24.70
CA ASN A 277 8.56 -2.34 -24.99
C ASN A 277 7.48 -1.28 -25.20
N THR A 278 6.50 -1.59 -26.05
CA THR A 278 5.38 -0.70 -26.34
C THR A 278 4.43 -0.59 -25.14
N ALA A 279 4.12 -1.71 -24.47
CA ALA A 279 3.14 -1.76 -23.39
C ALA A 279 3.51 -0.87 -22.21
N GLU A 280 4.72 -0.99 -21.68
CA GLU A 280 5.06 -0.28 -20.43
C GLU A 280 5.01 1.24 -20.61
N ASP A 281 5.56 1.74 -21.72
CA ASP A 281 5.53 3.16 -22.06
C ASP A 281 4.09 3.64 -22.32
N ALA A 282 3.29 2.85 -23.06
CA ALA A 282 1.91 3.18 -23.36
C ALA A 282 1.03 3.24 -22.10
N ILE A 283 1.25 2.37 -21.12
CA ILE A 283 0.47 2.36 -19.87
C ILE A 283 0.79 3.58 -19.01
N VAL A 284 2.07 3.91 -18.85
CA VAL A 284 2.47 5.12 -18.10
C VAL A 284 1.96 6.37 -18.84
N ALA A 285 2.11 6.46 -20.15
CA ALA A 285 1.61 7.57 -20.94
C ALA A 285 0.07 7.70 -20.87
N GLY A 286 -0.65 6.57 -20.96
CA GLY A 286 -2.11 6.51 -20.95
C GLY A 286 -2.77 6.64 -19.58
N THR A 287 -1.99 6.66 -18.49
CA THR A 287 -2.50 6.98 -17.15
C THR A 287 -2.98 8.43 -17.14
N GLN A 288 -4.28 8.65 -16.96
CA GLN A 288 -4.92 9.97 -17.07
C GLN A 288 -6.26 10.03 -16.33
N GLU A 289 -6.77 11.25 -16.11
CA GLU A 289 -8.18 11.47 -15.79
C GLU A 289 -9.02 11.23 -17.06
N VAL A 290 -9.69 10.09 -17.14
CA VAL A 290 -10.40 9.64 -18.35
C VAL A 290 -11.74 10.37 -18.53
N VAL A 291 -12.41 10.64 -17.41
CA VAL A 291 -13.62 11.44 -17.32
C VAL A 291 -13.52 12.31 -16.07
N PRO A 292 -14.25 13.43 -15.96
CA PRO A 292 -14.19 14.27 -14.78
C PRO A 292 -14.42 13.46 -13.49
N GLY A 293 -13.44 13.50 -12.60
CA GLY A 293 -13.45 12.82 -11.29
C GLY A 293 -12.91 11.40 -11.27
N MET A 294 -12.48 10.82 -12.40
CA MET A 294 -11.97 9.45 -12.45
C MET A 294 -10.67 9.33 -13.25
N ILE A 295 -9.63 8.85 -12.57
CA ILE A 295 -8.30 8.55 -13.11
C ILE A 295 -8.17 7.04 -13.29
N LEU A 296 -7.53 6.62 -14.38
CA LEU A 296 -7.18 5.22 -14.62
C LEU A 296 -5.69 4.99 -14.41
N ALA A 297 -5.34 3.86 -13.80
CA ALA A 297 -3.98 3.44 -13.57
C ALA A 297 -3.78 1.93 -13.76
N GLY A 298 -2.54 1.53 -13.98
CA GLY A 298 -2.13 0.15 -14.18
C GLY A 298 -2.74 -0.45 -15.45
N MET A 299 -2.93 -1.77 -15.45
CA MET A 299 -3.39 -2.49 -16.63
C MET A 299 -4.84 -2.19 -17.05
N GLU A 300 -5.64 -1.55 -16.22
CA GLU A 300 -6.97 -1.08 -16.64
C GLU A 300 -6.87 -0.02 -17.76
N VAL A 301 -5.74 0.71 -17.82
CA VAL A 301 -5.41 1.61 -18.94
C VAL A 301 -5.30 0.86 -20.27
N ALA A 302 -4.83 -0.40 -20.25
CA ALA A 302 -4.68 -1.19 -21.47
C ALA A 302 -6.04 -1.45 -22.15
N GLU A 303 -7.07 -1.66 -21.35
CA GLU A 303 -8.41 -2.04 -21.80
C GLU A 303 -9.08 -0.89 -22.55
N ILE A 304 -8.97 0.34 -22.06
CA ILE A 304 -9.55 1.50 -22.73
C ILE A 304 -8.73 1.96 -23.94
N ASN A 305 -7.40 1.82 -23.90
CA ASN A 305 -6.53 2.31 -24.97
C ASN A 305 -6.23 1.26 -26.05
N GLY A 306 -6.66 0.01 -25.87
CA GLY A 306 -6.30 -1.08 -26.78
C GLY A 306 -4.79 -1.39 -26.78
N SER A 307 -4.10 -1.05 -25.70
CA SER A 307 -2.64 -1.13 -25.63
C SER A 307 -2.16 -2.58 -25.48
N PRO A 308 -0.94 -2.90 -25.97
CA PRO A 308 -0.32 -4.19 -25.69
C PRO A 308 -0.17 -4.43 -24.18
N ARG A 309 -0.11 -5.70 -23.78
CA ARG A 309 0.21 -6.10 -22.40
C ARG A 309 1.71 -6.32 -22.21
N MET A 310 2.22 -6.15 -20.99
CA MET A 310 3.65 -6.41 -20.69
C MET A 310 3.92 -7.80 -20.10
N GLY A 311 2.91 -8.50 -19.57
CA GLY A 311 3.13 -9.80 -18.92
C GLY A 311 3.96 -9.67 -17.63
N PRO A 312 4.99 -10.50 -17.38
CA PRO A 312 5.64 -10.62 -16.08
C PRO A 312 6.73 -9.57 -15.80
N THR A 313 6.44 -8.29 -16.05
CA THR A 313 7.28 -7.15 -15.62
C THR A 313 6.42 -6.04 -15.03
N PHE A 314 6.97 -5.28 -14.08
CA PHE A 314 6.16 -4.50 -13.13
C PHE A 314 6.48 -3.00 -13.11
N GLY A 315 7.44 -2.53 -13.91
CA GLY A 315 7.88 -1.12 -13.88
C GLY A 315 6.75 -0.15 -14.22
N ALA A 316 5.98 -0.46 -15.27
CA ALA A 316 4.82 0.34 -15.65
C ALA A 316 3.75 0.45 -14.57
N MET A 317 3.54 -0.60 -13.77
CA MET A 317 2.53 -0.55 -12.70
C MET A 317 2.95 0.44 -11.61
N MET A 318 4.23 0.44 -11.25
CA MET A 318 4.79 1.37 -10.27
C MET A 318 4.63 2.81 -10.75
N GLU A 319 5.15 3.11 -11.95
CA GLU A 319 5.15 4.48 -12.48
C GLU A 319 3.76 4.98 -12.88
N SER A 320 2.88 4.10 -13.38
CA SER A 320 1.48 4.43 -13.61
C SER A 320 0.77 4.81 -12.31
N GLY A 321 0.99 4.05 -11.23
CA GLY A 321 0.44 4.39 -9.92
C GLY A 321 0.95 5.75 -9.40
N ARG A 322 2.26 6.00 -9.52
CA ARG A 322 2.86 7.28 -9.10
C ARG A 322 2.30 8.46 -9.89
N LYS A 323 2.17 8.31 -11.21
CA LYS A 323 1.54 9.32 -12.06
C LYS A 323 0.06 9.54 -11.71
N ALA A 324 -0.69 8.48 -11.40
CA ALA A 324 -2.09 8.60 -10.99
C ALA A 324 -2.24 9.39 -9.69
N ALA A 325 -1.35 9.19 -8.71
CA ALA A 325 -1.32 10.00 -7.50
C ALA A 325 -1.02 11.47 -7.79
N GLN A 326 -0.07 11.77 -8.67
CA GLN A 326 0.22 13.14 -9.09
C GLN A 326 -1.03 13.82 -9.69
N LEU A 327 -1.70 13.15 -10.62
CA LEU A 327 -2.93 13.66 -11.26
C LEU A 327 -4.04 13.91 -10.24
N ALA A 328 -4.19 13.02 -9.25
CA ALA A 328 -5.18 13.21 -8.18
C ALA A 328 -4.86 14.46 -7.33
N LEU A 329 -3.59 14.67 -6.97
CA LEU A 329 -3.17 15.86 -6.23
C LEU A 329 -3.38 17.15 -7.03
N GLU A 330 -3.13 17.12 -8.34
CA GLU A 330 -3.41 18.24 -9.24
C GLU A 330 -4.91 18.56 -9.31
N SER A 331 -5.75 17.53 -9.47
CA SER A 331 -7.22 17.69 -9.48
C SER A 331 -7.73 18.26 -8.16
N LEU A 332 -7.24 17.77 -7.01
CA LEU A 332 -7.60 18.29 -5.69
C LEU A 332 -7.19 19.75 -5.51
N LYS A 333 -6.02 20.17 -6.02
CA LYS A 333 -5.57 21.57 -6.00
C LYS A 333 -6.46 22.47 -6.84
N GLN A 334 -6.82 22.03 -8.05
CA GLN A 334 -7.71 22.77 -8.94
C GLN A 334 -9.09 22.97 -8.30
N GLN A 335 -9.67 21.92 -7.72
CA GLN A 335 -10.96 21.98 -7.04
C GLN A 335 -10.96 22.94 -5.84
N LYS A 336 -9.85 23.05 -5.09
CA LYS A 336 -9.71 24.05 -4.01
C LYS A 336 -9.61 25.49 -4.53
N SER A 337 -9.13 25.69 -5.77
CA SER A 337 -8.93 27.02 -6.36
C SER A 337 -10.18 27.58 -7.04
N THR A 338 -11.11 26.71 -7.44
CA THR A 338 -12.40 27.05 -8.01
C THR A 338 -13.38 27.41 -6.89
N PRO A 339 -14.01 28.60 -6.90
CA PRO A 339 -15.03 28.97 -5.91
C PRO A 339 -16.17 27.95 -5.93
N THR A 340 -16.48 27.37 -4.79
CA THR A 340 -17.50 26.32 -4.67
C THR A 340 -18.86 26.87 -4.24
N SER A 341 -18.96 28.18 -3.96
CA SER A 341 -20.23 28.82 -3.62
C SER A 341 -20.39 30.22 -4.24
N PRO A 342 -21.65 30.65 -4.47
CA PRO A 342 -21.95 32.04 -4.84
C PRO A 342 -21.40 33.09 -3.86
N ALA A 343 -21.24 32.73 -2.58
CA ALA A 343 -20.69 33.60 -1.55
C ALA A 343 -19.17 33.83 -1.72
N GLU A 344 -18.42 32.81 -2.16
CA GLU A 344 -16.98 32.93 -2.45
C GLU A 344 -16.71 33.72 -3.73
N LEU A 345 -17.62 33.66 -4.70
CA LEU A 345 -17.61 34.50 -5.91
C LEU A 345 -17.87 35.98 -5.59
N ALA A 346 -18.80 36.27 -4.68
CA ALA A 346 -19.12 37.63 -4.25
C ALA A 346 -17.99 38.28 -3.42
N ALA A 347 -17.19 37.50 -2.69
CA ALA A 347 -16.09 38.02 -1.88
C ALA A 347 -14.84 38.44 -2.69
N ARG A 348 -14.83 38.21 -4.01
CA ARG A 348 -13.74 38.57 -4.93
C ARG A 348 -14.06 39.74 -5.86
N GLN A 349 -15.24 40.35 -5.74
CA GLN A 349 -15.66 41.56 -6.44
C GLN A 349 -15.70 42.75 -5.46
#